data_AF-A0A4U1JDV3-F1
#
_entry.id   AF-A0A4U1JDV3-F1
#
_cell.length_a   1.000
_cell.length_b   1.000
_cell.length_c   1.000
_cell.angle_alpha   90.00
_cell.angle_beta   90.00
_cell.angle_gamma   90.00
#
_symmetry.space_group_name_H-M   'P 1'
#
loop_
_entity.id
_entity.type
_entity.pdbx_description
1 polymer ?
#
loop_
_entity_poly.entity_id
_entity_poly.type
_entity_poly.pdbx_seq_one_letter_code
_entity_poly.pdbx_strand_id
1 'polypeptide(L)' 'MIHTVDERLRQEARRFRLVFTCGDCAQYDPEGDRCSLGYPHVMHKEPDLDARDEVVFCKAFELR' A
#
# COMPACT_ATOMS: atom_id res chain seq x y z
N MET A 1 3.34 1.37 9.45
CA MET A 1 3.45 0.17 10.29
C MET A 1 4.07 -0.90 9.41
N ILE A 2 5.18 -1.51 9.80
CA ILE A 2 5.83 -2.55 9.00
C ILE A 2 5.24 -3.90 9.42
N HIS A 3 4.87 -4.74 8.46
CA HIS A 3 4.26 -6.04 8.70
C HIS A 3 4.92 -7.10 7.81
N THR A 4 5.24 -8.27 8.37
CA THR A 4 5.73 -9.40 7.58
C THR A 4 4.62 -9.94 6.69
N VAL A 5 4.97 -10.32 5.46
CA VAL A 5 4.07 -10.93 4.49
C VAL A 5 4.14 -12.45 4.64
N ASP A 6 3.25 -12.97 5.47
CA ASP A 6 3.03 -14.40 5.63
C ASP A 6 1.99 -14.93 4.63
N GLU A 7 1.85 -16.26 4.57
CA GLU A 7 0.90 -16.91 3.67
C GLU A 7 -0.56 -16.52 3.99
N ARG A 8 -0.86 -16.26 5.27
CA ARG A 8 -2.20 -15.82 5.70
C ARG A 8 -2.54 -14.47 5.08
N LEU A 9 -1.65 -13.48 5.19
CA LEU A 9 -1.87 -12.16 4.61
C LEU A 9 -2.03 -12.24 3.09
N ARG A 10 -1.25 -13.07 2.40
CA ARG A 10 -1.41 -13.29 0.96
C ARG A 10 -2.79 -13.85 0.61
N GLN A 11 -3.27 -14.84 1.35
CA GLN A 11 -4.60 -15.42 1.16
C GLN A 11 -5.71 -14.41 1.44
N GLU A 12 -5.60 -13.63 2.52
CA GLU A 12 -6.54 -12.58 2.88
C GLU A 12 -6.57 -11.47 1.82
N ALA A 13 -5.39 -11.03 1.34
CA ALA A 13 -5.27 -10.05 0.26
C ALA A 13 -6.00 -10.50 -1.02
N ARG A 14 -5.83 -11.75 -1.42
CA ARG A 14 -6.53 -12.35 -2.57
C ARG A 14 -8.03 -12.48 -2.33
N ARG A 15 -8.43 -13.00 -1.16
CA ARG A 15 -9.83 -13.28 -0.81
C ARG A 15 -10.66 -12.00 -0.68
N PHE A 16 -10.10 -10.99 -0.02
CA PHE A 16 -10.79 -9.74 0.29
C PHE A 16 -10.46 -8.61 -0.69
N ARG A 17 -9.59 -8.86 -1.67
CA ARG A 17 -9.14 -7.87 -2.66
C ARG A 17 -8.65 -6.60 -1.97
N LEU A 18 -7.71 -6.75 -1.04
CA LEU A 18 -7.21 -5.64 -0.25
C LEU A 18 -6.59 -4.58 -1.15
N VAL A 19 -6.96 -3.33 -0.90
CA VAL A 19 -6.46 -2.15 -1.61
C VAL A 19 -5.65 -1.31 -0.63
N PHE A 20 -4.37 -1.13 -0.92
CA PHE A 20 -3.44 -0.49 0.01
C PHE A 20 -2.29 0.28 -0.69
N THR A 21 -2.36 0.43 -2.01
CA THR A 21 -1.33 1.15 -2.79
C THR A 21 -1.66 2.63 -2.89
N CYS A 22 -0.64 3.49 -2.99
CA CYS A 22 -0.86 4.93 -3.17
C CYS A 22 -1.65 5.24 -4.45
N GLY A 23 -1.57 4.39 -5.48
CA GLY A 23 -2.37 4.54 -6.69
C GLY A 23 -3.87 4.59 -6.41
N ASP A 24 -4.34 3.93 -5.35
CA ASP A 24 -5.75 3.86 -4.96
C ASP A 24 -6.11 4.78 -3.78
N CYS A 25 -5.15 5.55 -3.29
CA CYS A 25 -5.31 6.41 -2.12
C CYS A 25 -5.77 7.82 -2.54
N ALA A 26 -6.80 8.36 -1.88
CA ALA A 26 -7.28 9.73 -2.02
C ALA A 26 -6.21 10.79 -1.63
N GLN A 27 -5.19 10.39 -0.87
CA GLN A 27 -4.11 11.28 -0.44
C GLN A 27 -2.92 11.31 -1.41
N TYR A 28 -2.92 10.51 -2.48
CA TYR A 28 -1.83 10.53 -3.46
C TYR A 28 -1.99 11.72 -4.43
N ASP A 29 -0.94 12.54 -4.52
CA ASP A 29 -0.80 13.65 -5.45
C ASP A 29 0.01 13.15 -6.68
N PRO A 30 -0.66 12.85 -7.81
CA PRO A 30 0.01 12.36 -9.01
C PRO A 30 0.84 13.43 -9.72
N GLU A 31 0.51 14.72 -9.58
CA GLU A 31 1.26 15.81 -10.21
C GLU A 31 2.61 16.01 -9.52
N GLY A 32 2.64 15.88 -8.19
CA GLY A 32 3.85 15.98 -7.37
C GLY A 32 4.57 14.65 -7.11
N ASP A 33 4.07 13.53 -7.65
CA ASP A 33 4.52 12.15 -7.38
C ASP A 33 4.77 11.86 -5.88
N ARG A 34 3.82 12.24 -5.00
CA ARG A 34 3.99 12.20 -3.54
C ARG A 34 2.67 12.04 -2.79
N CYS A 35 2.75 11.83 -1.48
CA CYS A 35 1.58 11.94 -0.60
C CYS A 35 1.27 13.42 -0.30
N SER A 36 -0.01 13.76 -0.08
CA SER A 36 -0.49 15.08 0.37
C SER A 36 0.19 15.56 1.66
N LEU A 37 0.67 14.63 2.48
CA LEU A 37 1.40 14.88 3.72
C LEU A 37 2.92 15.02 3.52
N GLY A 38 3.41 14.99 2.28
CA GLY A 38 4.83 15.14 1.94
C GLY A 38 5.67 13.87 2.08
N TYR A 39 5.08 12.73 2.47
CA TYR A 39 5.81 11.46 2.58
C TYR A 39 6.10 10.81 1.21
N PRO A 40 7.23 10.11 1.08
CA PRO A 40 7.54 9.34 -0.12
C PRO A 40 6.58 8.16 -0.27
N HIS A 41 6.21 7.83 -1.51
CA HIS A 41 5.23 6.78 -1.80
C HIS A 41 5.83 5.51 -2.41
N VAL A 42 7.14 5.47 -2.67
CA VAL A 42 7.84 4.34 -3.32
C VAL A 42 7.54 2.98 -2.69
N MET A 43 7.36 2.94 -1.36
CA MET A 43 7.05 1.72 -0.60
C MET A 43 5.62 1.22 -0.83
N HIS A 44 4.73 2.05 -1.37
CA HIS A 44 3.30 1.79 -1.57
C HIS A 44 2.90 1.80 -3.06
N LYS A 45 3.86 1.70 -3.99
CA LYS A 45 3.59 1.70 -5.46
C LYS A 45 3.00 0.37 -5.95
N GLU A 46 3.54 -0.74 -5.44
CA GLU A 46 3.24 -2.08 -5.96
C GLU A 46 2.31 -2.84 -5.01
N PRO A 47 1.17 -3.40 -5.50
CA PRO A 47 0.25 -4.21 -4.70
C PRO A 47 0.70 -5.67 -4.53
N ASP A 48 1.72 -6.11 -5.27
CA ASP A 48 2.12 -7.51 -5.29
C ASP A 48 2.82 -7.94 -3.99
N LEU A 49 2.14 -8.82 -3.24
CA LEU A 49 2.63 -9.43 -2.00
C LEU A 49 3.36 -10.76 -2.25
N ASP A 50 3.27 -11.37 -3.43
CA ASP A 50 3.99 -12.61 -3.72
C ASP A 50 5.50 -12.35 -3.92
N ALA A 51 5.87 -11.14 -4.34
CA ALA A 51 7.27 -10.75 -4.60
C ALA A 51 7.98 -10.09 -3.39
N ARG A 52 7.40 -10.11 -2.18
CA ARG A 52 7.92 -9.33 -1.02
C ARG A 52 7.79 -10.10 0.29
N ASP A 53 8.75 -9.87 1.18
CA ASP A 53 8.76 -10.43 2.55
C ASP A 53 8.11 -9.49 3.57
N GLU A 54 8.02 -8.20 3.27
CA GLU A 54 7.45 -7.18 4.15
C GLU A 54 6.60 -6.17 3.36
N VAL A 55 5.56 -5.67 4.03
CA VAL A 55 4.71 -4.57 3.55
C VAL A 55 4.67 -3.46 4.60
N VAL A 56 4.65 -2.21 4.12
CA VAL A 56 4.49 -1.04 4.97
C VAL A 56 3.07 -0.51 4.79
N PHE A 57 2.26 -0.58 5.86
CA PHE A 57 0.93 0.03 5.85
C PHE A 57 1.03 1.51 6.22
N CYS A 58 0.43 2.35 5.37
CA CYS A 58 0.27 3.78 5.59
C CYS A 58 -0.80 4.05 6.64
N LYS A 59 -0.53 5.01 7.55
CA LYS A 59 -1.51 5.43 8.58
C LYS A 59 -2.58 6.40 8.05
N ALA A 60 -2.34 6.98 6.88
CA ALA A 60 -3.20 7.99 6.27
C ALA A 60 -3.87 7.47 4.98
N PHE A 61 -3.87 6.15 4.76
CA PHE A 61 -4.53 5.59 3.58
C PHE A 61 -6.04 5.81 3.66
N GLU A 62 -6.60 6.36 2.59
CA GLU A 62 -8.03 6.59 2.42
C GLU A 62 -8.38 6.21 0.99
N LEU A 63 -9.36 5.31 0.81
CA LEU A 63 -9.72 4.83 -0.53
C LEU A 63 -10.43 5.93 -1.32
N ARG A 64 -10.04 6.13 -2.58
CA ARG A 64 -10.69 7.06 -3.52
C ARG A 64 -11.96 6.50 -4.16
#